data_AF-A0A3B8RUN7-F1
#
_entry.id   AF-A0A3B8RUN7-F1
#
_cell.length_a   1.000
_cell.length_b   1.000
_cell.length_c   1.000
_cell.angle_alpha   90.00
_cell.angle_beta   90.00
_cell.angle_gamma   90.00
#
_symmetry.space_group_name_H-M   'P 1'
#
loop_
_entity.id
_entity.type
_entity.pdbx_description
1 polymer ?
#
loop_
_entity_poly.entity_id
_entity_poly.type
_entity_poly.pdbx_seq_one_letter_code
_entity_poly.pdbx_strand_id
1 'polypeptide(L)'
;MPKQYEHLKLPKIVQEYDRRKYGGGEYEIIEGRNKNDFYQTQIKTFQNLKQDQDILKKRYSKYFDPSLIFKIEINQNVDEESFRNELSRMGIEVISPSPDKKGFWIVFAENKALDEFSKKLKDYSEEKRQYKFFNAIETLMDIPPKEKIGKQIQQNPLGKDEFGYLDVEIWKMEKQKLRYFIEGDNNLAGLKKFIEDNKGRITDKLITNNFCLLRVYGNKALFDEIAKFKEIESIDRPPKPYITVSSLNISKQELEIGNPPADSAIGILVMDSGIVSNHPLLEKAVGDEKAIVTRHSSKIEEDKPTDDVGHGTKVAGIALYGDVKECIDRKYFDSEVWIYSAKVMFAEKLPDGTVVAEYDHEELLEHQFEKAVRWVAENYPNCKVVNISFGNLENRTFSGRKQFNLSSLVDELAKEFEIVFVISTGNYNDFDLNAYPSYFQDGTNDNVKIIEPASSALALTVGSIAPPYGPDVRSQSDILSSPAKTFYPSPFTRVGPGYKGMVKPELVEIGGNVIPESCTR
;
A
#
# COMPACT_ATOMS: atom_id res chain seq x y z
N MET A 1 35.83 -19.93 16.61
CA MET A 1 35.65 -20.84 15.46
C MET A 1 34.17 -21.20 15.38
N PRO A 2 33.43 -20.83 14.31
CA PRO A 2 32.01 -21.16 14.20
C PRO A 2 31.83 -22.65 13.89
N LYS A 3 30.88 -23.30 14.58
CA LYS A 3 30.54 -24.72 14.39
C LYS A 3 29.87 -24.94 13.03
N GLN A 4 30.31 -25.97 12.32
CA GLN A 4 29.85 -26.36 10.99
C GLN A 4 28.73 -27.42 11.14
N TYR A 5 27.55 -27.18 10.57
CA TYR A 5 26.42 -28.11 10.64
C TYR A 5 26.39 -29.02 9.40
N GLU A 6 26.45 -30.35 9.59
CA GLU A 6 26.65 -31.34 8.52
C GLU A 6 25.50 -31.48 7.51
N HIS A 7 24.29 -31.00 7.82
CA HIS A 7 23.10 -31.20 7.01
C HIS A 7 22.87 -30.10 5.94
N LEU A 8 23.80 -29.14 5.84
CA LEU A 8 23.77 -28.05 4.84
C LEU A 8 25.06 -28.07 4.01
N LYS A 9 25.24 -29.13 3.21
CA LYS A 9 26.29 -29.17 2.17
C LYS A 9 25.80 -28.41 0.94
N LEU A 10 25.87 -27.08 0.99
CA LEU A 10 25.73 -26.26 -0.21
C LEU A 10 26.90 -26.58 -1.15
N PRO A 11 26.68 -27.05 -2.39
CA PRO A 11 27.76 -27.22 -3.34
C PRO A 11 28.39 -25.85 -3.58
N LYS A 12 29.68 -25.73 -3.23
CA LYS A 12 30.48 -24.55 -3.56
C LYS A 12 30.70 -24.58 -5.07
N ILE A 13 29.83 -23.89 -5.81
CA ILE A 13 30.12 -23.56 -7.20
C ILE A 13 31.25 -22.54 -7.14
N VAL A 14 32.50 -23.01 -7.30
CA VAL A 14 33.64 -22.14 -7.58
C VAL A 14 33.50 -21.72 -9.04
N GLN A 15 32.58 -20.79 -9.29
CA GLN A 15 32.72 -19.94 -10.45
C GLN A 15 33.84 -18.97 -10.10
N GLU A 16 35.02 -19.18 -10.68
CA GLU A 16 35.93 -18.07 -10.94
C GLU A 16 35.18 -17.12 -11.86
N TYR A 17 34.41 -16.22 -11.26
CA TYR A 17 34.04 -15.00 -11.94
C TYR A 17 35.35 -14.33 -12.28
N ASP A 18 35.63 -14.16 -13.58
CA ASP A 18 36.55 -13.13 -14.01
C ASP A 18 36.20 -11.90 -13.18
N ARG A 19 37.16 -11.43 -12.38
CA ARG A 19 37.02 -10.14 -11.70
C ARG A 19 36.69 -9.16 -12.81
N ARG A 20 35.41 -8.82 -12.96
CA ARG A 20 35.00 -7.67 -13.76
C ARG A 20 35.78 -6.54 -13.13
N LYS A 21 36.82 -6.09 -13.84
CA LYS A 21 37.44 -4.81 -13.57
C LYS A 21 36.31 -3.82 -13.79
N TYR A 22 35.58 -3.49 -12.72
CA TYR A 22 34.84 -2.25 -12.67
C TYR A 22 35.91 -1.18 -12.81
N GLY A 23 36.15 -0.74 -14.05
CA GLY A 23 36.85 0.51 -14.27
C GLY A 23 36.05 1.54 -13.50
N GLY A 24 36.69 2.21 -12.54
CA GLY A 24 36.07 3.30 -11.81
C GLY A 24 35.43 4.24 -12.81
N GLY A 25 34.13 4.45 -12.70
CA GLY A 25 33.38 5.31 -13.63
C GLY A 25 34.07 6.67 -13.69
N GLU A 26 34.62 7.02 -14.85
CA GLU A 26 35.08 8.37 -15.05
C GLU A 26 33.85 9.29 -15.10
N TYR A 27 33.89 10.38 -14.34
CA TYR A 27 32.85 11.40 -14.42
C TYR A 27 32.85 12.05 -15.80
N GLU A 28 31.77 11.87 -16.55
CA GLU A 28 31.62 12.39 -17.90
C GLU A 28 31.69 13.92 -17.89
N ILE A 29 32.39 14.50 -18.87
CA ILE A 29 32.51 15.95 -19.02
C ILE A 29 31.20 16.48 -19.59
N ILE A 30 30.69 17.57 -19.01
CA ILE A 30 29.54 18.29 -19.59
C ILE A 30 30.04 19.20 -20.70
N GLU A 31 29.70 18.88 -21.94
CA GLU A 31 29.98 19.73 -23.10
C GLU A 31 29.34 21.12 -22.91
N GLY A 32 30.13 22.17 -23.06
CA GLY A 32 29.66 23.56 -22.99
C GLY A 32 29.55 24.18 -21.59
N ARG A 33 29.87 23.46 -20.49
CA ARG A 33 29.89 24.06 -19.14
C ARG A 33 31.03 25.08 -19.01
N ASN A 34 30.69 26.35 -18.80
CA ASN A 34 31.66 27.36 -18.34
C ASN A 34 31.99 27.12 -16.86
N LYS A 35 33.19 26.60 -16.59
CA LYS A 35 33.62 26.23 -15.22
C LYS A 35 33.73 27.43 -14.28
N ASN A 36 34.03 28.63 -14.80
CA ASN A 36 34.09 29.85 -13.98
C ASN A 36 32.69 30.29 -13.55
N ASP A 37 31.72 30.28 -14.47
CA ASP A 37 30.33 30.61 -14.15
C ASP A 37 29.74 29.58 -13.18
N PHE A 38 30.05 28.29 -13.39
CA PHE A 38 29.70 27.22 -12.48
C PHE A 38 30.28 27.46 -11.08
N TYR A 39 31.58 27.76 -10.97
CA TYR A 39 32.23 28.10 -9.71
C TYR A 39 31.51 29.25 -9.00
N GLN A 40 31.35 30.40 -9.66
CA GLN A 40 30.71 31.57 -9.05
C GLN A 40 29.28 31.28 -8.59
N THR A 41 28.52 30.55 -9.40
CA THR A 41 27.14 30.18 -9.09
C THR A 41 27.08 29.27 -7.87
N GLN A 42 27.87 28.18 -7.83
CA GLN A 42 27.81 27.24 -6.71
C GLN A 42 28.34 27.85 -5.41
N ILE A 43 29.38 28.71 -5.45
CA ILE A 43 29.85 29.41 -4.25
C ILE A 43 28.78 30.36 -3.72
N LYS A 44 28.16 31.15 -4.60
CA LYS A 44 27.06 32.05 -4.20
C LYS A 44 25.91 31.27 -3.59
N THR A 45 25.51 30.15 -4.19
CA THR A 45 24.44 29.29 -3.65
C THR A 45 24.80 28.71 -2.29
N PHE A 46 26.02 28.19 -2.11
CA PHE A 46 26.47 27.65 -0.81
C PHE A 46 26.51 28.76 0.26
N GLN A 47 26.98 29.96 -0.09
CA GLN A 47 26.97 31.11 0.82
C GLN A 47 25.54 31.48 1.24
N ASN A 48 24.58 31.50 0.32
CA ASN A 48 23.18 31.75 0.64
C ASN A 48 22.62 30.68 1.59
N LEU A 49 22.89 29.39 1.34
CA LEU A 49 22.48 28.29 2.22
C LEU A 49 23.04 28.46 3.64
N LYS A 50 24.30 28.91 3.77
CA LYS A 50 24.93 29.19 5.06
C LYS A 50 24.31 30.41 5.75
N GLN A 51 23.97 31.46 5.00
CA GLN A 51 23.26 32.62 5.55
C GLN A 51 21.87 32.24 6.08
N ASP A 52 21.12 31.43 5.34
CA ASP A 52 19.82 30.92 5.76
C ASP A 52 19.95 30.08 7.04
N GLN A 53 20.97 29.22 7.12
CA GLN A 53 21.28 28.47 8.34
C GLN A 53 21.57 29.41 9.52
N ASP A 54 22.40 30.45 9.34
CA ASP A 54 22.72 31.41 10.41
C ASP A 54 21.48 32.16 10.92
N ILE A 55 20.53 32.46 10.04
CA ILE A 55 19.23 33.04 10.42
C ILE A 55 18.44 32.06 11.30
N LEU A 56 18.38 30.77 10.90
CA LEU A 56 17.73 29.74 11.71
C LEU A 56 18.43 29.54 13.05
N LYS A 57 19.76 29.50 13.09
CA LYS A 57 20.55 29.39 14.33
C LYS A 57 20.23 30.50 15.31
N LYS A 58 20.17 31.76 14.84
CA LYS A 58 19.79 32.89 15.69
C LYS A 58 18.38 32.73 16.26
N ARG A 59 17.43 32.36 15.41
CA ARG A 59 16.01 32.22 15.77
C ARG A 59 15.74 31.08 16.76
N TYR A 60 16.43 29.96 16.62
CA TYR A 60 16.17 28.74 17.41
C TYR A 60 17.30 28.38 18.38
N SER A 61 18.21 29.32 18.66
CA SER A 61 19.38 29.14 19.55
C SER A 61 19.06 28.61 20.94
N LYS A 62 17.83 28.82 21.45
CA LYS A 62 17.35 28.26 22.71
C LYS A 62 17.14 26.74 22.64
N TYR A 63 16.81 26.20 21.48
CA TYR A 63 16.31 24.84 21.30
C TYR A 63 17.36 23.91 20.71
N PHE A 64 17.98 24.27 19.60
CA PHE A 64 19.02 23.44 18.99
C PHE A 64 19.91 24.29 18.07
N ASP A 65 21.00 23.68 17.58
CA ASP A 65 21.88 24.27 16.56
C ASP A 65 21.56 23.68 15.18
N PRO A 66 20.77 24.37 14.33
CA PRO A 66 20.42 23.90 13.00
C PRO A 66 21.63 23.46 12.16
N SER A 67 21.53 22.26 11.59
CA SER A 67 22.49 21.67 10.67
C SER A 67 22.41 22.30 9.28
N LEU A 68 23.54 22.35 8.57
CA LEU A 68 23.58 22.76 7.17
C LEU A 68 23.21 21.55 6.30
N ILE A 69 21.91 21.36 6.06
CA ILE A 69 21.39 20.28 5.22
C ILE A 69 20.80 20.89 3.94
N PHE A 70 21.21 20.35 2.78
CA PHE A 70 20.78 20.83 1.47
C PHE A 70 20.81 19.71 0.42
N LYS A 71 20.32 20.00 -0.79
CA LYS A 71 20.30 19.08 -1.93
C LYS A 71 21.44 19.35 -2.89
N ILE A 72 22.04 18.29 -3.41
CA ILE A 72 22.93 18.32 -4.58
C ILE A 72 22.19 17.64 -5.72
N GLU A 73 21.91 18.37 -6.79
CA GLU A 73 21.42 17.79 -8.03
C GLU A 73 22.59 17.18 -8.81
N ILE A 74 22.44 15.92 -9.20
CA ILE A 74 23.42 15.16 -9.98
C ILE A 74 22.86 14.87 -11.36
N ASN A 75 23.61 15.20 -12.41
CA ASN A 75 23.19 15.08 -13.81
C ASN A 75 23.50 13.72 -14.46
N GLN A 76 24.28 12.87 -13.81
CA GLN A 76 24.73 11.57 -14.31
C GLN A 76 24.71 10.50 -13.22
N ASN A 77 24.81 9.24 -13.61
CA ASN A 77 24.90 8.15 -12.64
C ASN A 77 26.28 8.16 -11.98
N VAL A 78 26.31 8.24 -10.65
CA VAL A 78 27.56 8.19 -9.88
C VAL A 78 27.67 6.89 -9.09
N ASP A 79 28.90 6.41 -8.92
CA ASP A 79 29.17 5.36 -7.94
C ASP A 79 29.01 5.95 -6.53
N GLU A 80 28.11 5.36 -5.74
CA GLU A 80 27.71 5.95 -4.46
C GLU A 80 28.87 5.98 -3.44
N GLU A 81 29.64 4.91 -3.34
CA GLU A 81 30.75 4.83 -2.38
C GLU A 81 31.85 5.83 -2.74
N SER A 82 32.22 5.89 -4.02
CA SER A 82 33.21 6.84 -4.52
C SER A 82 32.76 8.28 -4.33
N PHE A 83 31.51 8.60 -4.64
CA PHE A 83 30.98 9.95 -4.51
C PHE A 83 30.86 10.40 -3.04
N ARG A 84 30.40 9.51 -2.15
CA ARG A 84 30.42 9.72 -0.69
C ARG A 84 31.83 10.05 -0.19
N ASN A 85 32.84 9.34 -0.68
CA ASN A 85 34.23 9.57 -0.32
C ASN A 85 34.78 10.92 -0.82
N GLU A 86 34.38 11.38 -2.01
CA GLU A 86 34.80 12.72 -2.50
C GLU A 86 34.15 13.86 -1.70
N LEU A 87 32.86 13.71 -1.37
CA LEU A 87 32.13 14.68 -0.54
C LEU A 87 32.67 14.72 0.91
N SER A 88 32.94 13.56 1.51
CA SER A 88 33.44 13.49 2.90
C SER A 88 34.80 14.17 3.07
N ARG A 89 35.67 14.10 2.04
CA ARG A 89 36.93 14.86 1.99
C ARG A 89 36.75 16.38 1.96
N MET A 90 35.53 16.89 1.81
CA MET A 90 35.18 18.30 1.92
C MET A 90 34.37 18.61 3.19
N GLY A 91 34.20 17.64 4.10
CA GLY A 91 33.33 17.80 5.27
C GLY A 91 31.84 17.79 4.90
N ILE A 92 31.47 17.13 3.79
CA ILE A 92 30.09 16.95 3.36
C ILE A 92 29.73 15.46 3.48
N GLU A 93 28.79 15.14 4.35
CA GLU A 93 28.27 13.80 4.58
C GLU A 93 26.97 13.59 3.79
N VAL A 94 26.82 12.44 3.13
CA VAL A 94 25.57 12.10 2.43
C VAL A 94 24.59 11.46 3.39
N ILE A 95 23.45 12.12 3.60
CA ILE A 95 22.31 11.64 4.40
C ILE A 95 21.51 10.61 3.61
N SER A 96 21.05 11.02 2.43
CA SER A 96 20.16 10.21 1.59
C SER A 96 20.63 10.29 0.13
N PRO A 97 21.08 9.18 -0.47
CA PRO A 97 21.49 9.15 -1.87
C PRO A 97 20.25 9.15 -2.78
N SER A 98 20.42 9.54 -4.05
CA SER A 98 19.33 9.37 -5.01
C SER A 98 19.06 7.89 -5.29
N PRO A 99 17.80 7.42 -5.32
CA PRO A 99 17.45 6.01 -5.59
C PRO A 99 18.06 5.47 -6.90
N ASP A 100 18.10 6.29 -7.95
CA ASP A 100 18.57 5.91 -9.28
C ASP A 100 20.05 6.27 -9.53
N LYS A 101 20.80 6.64 -8.48
CA LYS A 101 22.21 7.14 -8.55
C LYS A 101 22.40 8.43 -9.37
N LYS A 102 21.32 9.03 -9.87
CA LYS A 102 21.23 10.32 -10.56
C LYS A 102 20.06 11.12 -9.98
N GLY A 103 20.09 12.45 -10.02
CA GLY A 103 19.06 13.30 -9.42
C GLY A 103 19.49 13.88 -8.07
N PHE A 104 18.57 14.02 -7.12
CA PHE A 104 18.84 14.76 -5.88
C PHE A 104 19.45 13.90 -4.77
N TRP A 105 20.55 14.39 -4.22
CA TRP A 105 21.24 13.82 -3.06
C TRP A 105 21.11 14.76 -1.87
N ILE A 106 20.68 14.25 -0.72
CA ILE A 106 20.57 15.03 0.52
C ILE A 106 21.89 14.91 1.28
N VAL A 107 22.46 16.05 1.63
CA VAL A 107 23.76 16.11 2.31
C VAL A 107 23.71 16.99 3.56
N PHE A 108 24.57 16.65 4.52
CA PHE A 108 24.92 17.46 5.66
C PHE A 108 26.33 18.03 5.46
N ALA A 109 26.53 19.32 5.74
CA ALA A 109 27.83 19.96 5.65
C ALA A 109 28.30 20.49 7.01
N GLU A 110 29.56 20.24 7.35
CA GLU A 110 30.21 20.82 8.52
C GLU A 110 30.50 22.32 8.33
N ASN A 111 30.76 23.05 9.42
CA ASN A 111 31.01 24.49 9.38
C ASN A 111 32.17 24.91 8.46
N LYS A 112 33.20 24.05 8.32
CA LYS A 112 34.38 24.25 7.46
C LYS A 112 34.18 23.80 6.01
N ALA A 113 33.05 23.15 5.71
CA ALA A 113 32.83 22.54 4.40
C ALA A 113 32.83 23.55 3.26
N LEU A 114 32.30 24.76 3.50
CA LEU A 114 32.31 25.83 2.51
C LEU A 114 33.74 26.19 2.06
N ASP A 115 34.70 26.23 2.98
CA ASP A 115 36.07 26.65 2.67
C ASP A 115 36.77 25.59 1.81
N GLU A 116 36.66 24.31 2.18
CA GLU A 116 37.22 23.19 1.43
C GLU A 116 36.51 22.97 0.08
N PHE A 117 35.18 23.09 0.04
CA PHE A 117 34.39 23.05 -1.19
C PHE A 117 34.80 24.19 -2.13
N SER A 118 34.93 25.41 -1.61
CA SER A 118 35.34 26.59 -2.39
C SER A 118 36.74 26.42 -2.96
N LYS A 119 37.67 25.91 -2.16
CA LYS A 119 39.05 25.67 -2.59
C LYS A 119 39.13 24.63 -3.70
N LYS A 120 38.49 23.47 -3.54
CA LYS A 120 38.53 22.40 -4.55
C LYS A 120 37.77 22.79 -5.82
N LEU A 121 36.64 23.48 -5.69
CA LEU A 121 35.88 23.94 -6.86
C LEU A 121 36.64 25.02 -7.64
N LYS A 122 37.39 25.88 -6.94
CA LYS A 122 38.28 26.84 -7.60
C LYS A 122 39.39 26.13 -8.39
N ASP A 123 40.07 25.16 -7.76
CA ASP A 123 41.10 24.36 -8.43
C ASP A 123 40.55 23.59 -9.66
N TYR A 124 39.29 23.14 -9.61
CA TYR A 124 38.57 22.56 -10.74
C TYR A 124 38.31 23.58 -11.85
N SER A 125 37.88 24.80 -11.49
CA SER A 125 37.59 25.86 -12.45
C SER A 125 38.83 26.39 -13.18
N GLU A 126 39.97 26.44 -12.48
CA GLU A 126 41.26 26.87 -13.02
C GLU A 126 42.07 25.73 -13.66
N GLU A 127 41.49 24.53 -13.75
CA GLU A 127 42.10 23.30 -14.29
C GLU A 127 43.43 22.88 -13.62
N LYS A 128 43.68 23.37 -12.39
CA LYS A 128 44.90 23.06 -11.61
C LYS A 128 44.92 21.65 -11.07
N ARG A 129 43.74 21.05 -10.81
CA ARG A 129 43.57 19.68 -10.33
C ARG A 129 42.37 19.03 -10.99
N GLN A 130 42.46 17.73 -11.25
CA GLN A 130 41.37 16.96 -11.86
C GLN A 130 40.34 16.50 -10.82
N TYR A 131 39.59 17.44 -10.23
CA TYR A 131 38.42 17.13 -9.41
C TYR A 131 37.20 16.80 -10.30
N LYS A 132 37.33 15.73 -11.10
CA LYS A 132 36.34 15.36 -12.14
C LYS A 132 34.93 15.14 -11.58
N PHE A 133 34.78 14.80 -10.29
CA PHE A 133 33.47 14.59 -9.64
C PHE A 133 32.56 15.83 -9.69
N PHE A 134 33.11 17.05 -9.80
CA PHE A 134 32.30 18.25 -9.97
C PHE A 134 31.53 18.27 -11.29
N ASN A 135 31.93 17.47 -12.29
CA ASN A 135 31.14 17.29 -13.50
C ASN A 135 29.79 16.63 -13.20
N ALA A 136 29.70 15.80 -12.16
CA ALA A 136 28.44 15.15 -11.79
C ALA A 136 27.47 16.12 -11.12
N ILE A 137 27.98 17.15 -10.44
CA ILE A 137 27.17 18.12 -9.72
C ILE A 137 26.60 19.13 -10.71
N GLU A 138 25.28 19.22 -10.79
CA GLU A 138 24.56 20.21 -11.59
C GLU A 138 24.34 21.50 -10.81
N THR A 139 23.75 21.40 -9.62
CA THR A 139 23.59 22.55 -8.73
C THR A 139 23.37 22.15 -7.28
N LEU A 140 23.70 23.05 -6.37
CA LEU A 140 23.24 23.01 -4.98
C LEU A 140 21.84 23.63 -4.90
N MET A 141 20.98 23.11 -4.02
CA MET A 141 19.63 23.64 -3.81
C MET A 141 19.23 23.56 -2.34
N ASP A 142 18.37 24.48 -1.92
CA ASP A 142 17.73 24.41 -0.61
C ASP A 142 16.61 23.34 -0.57
N ILE A 143 16.23 22.91 0.64
CA ILE A 143 15.03 22.11 0.91
C ILE A 143 13.95 23.03 1.48
N PRO A 144 13.03 23.55 0.65
CA PRO A 144 11.99 24.46 1.09
C PRO A 144 10.91 23.72 1.90
N PRO A 145 10.23 24.39 2.85
CA PRO A 145 9.20 23.77 3.69
C PRO A 145 8.10 23.04 2.90
N LYS A 146 7.70 23.59 1.75
CA LYS A 146 6.67 23.02 0.87
C LYS A 146 6.98 21.61 0.38
N GLU A 147 8.25 21.26 0.22
CA GLU A 147 8.67 19.93 -0.26
C GLU A 147 8.59 18.87 0.85
N LYS A 148 8.53 19.28 2.12
CA LYS A 148 8.43 18.39 3.28
C LYS A 148 6.99 18.05 3.63
N ILE A 149 6.02 18.76 3.06
CA ILE A 149 4.60 18.56 3.34
C ILE A 149 4.13 17.36 2.51
N GLY A 150 3.79 16.26 3.19
CA GLY A 150 3.30 15.03 2.58
C GLY A 150 1.93 15.20 1.92
N LYS A 151 1.52 14.21 1.12
CA LYS A 151 0.31 14.33 0.29
C LYS A 151 -0.98 14.33 1.10
N GLN A 152 -1.08 13.55 2.17
CA GLN A 152 -2.35 13.44 2.90
C GLN A 152 -2.67 14.74 3.63
N ILE A 153 -1.67 15.43 4.17
CA ILE A 153 -1.87 16.76 4.77
C ILE A 153 -2.11 17.84 3.70
N GLN A 154 -1.63 17.69 2.45
CA GLN A 154 -2.02 18.58 1.35
C GLN A 154 -3.49 18.41 0.96
N GLN A 155 -3.96 17.16 0.88
CA GLN A 155 -5.35 16.82 0.52
C GLN A 155 -6.33 17.15 1.65
N ASN A 156 -5.92 16.94 2.90
CA ASN A 156 -6.70 17.24 4.09
C ASN A 156 -5.89 18.12 5.05
N PRO A 157 -5.76 19.43 4.79
CA PRO A 157 -5.00 20.34 5.64
C PRO A 157 -5.56 20.43 7.05
N LEU A 158 -4.71 20.73 8.03
CA LEU A 158 -5.20 21.16 9.35
C LEU A 158 -5.95 22.49 9.21
N GLY A 159 -7.15 22.56 9.77
CA GLY A 159 -7.87 23.79 9.98
C GLY A 159 -7.07 24.79 10.82
N LYS A 160 -7.41 26.09 10.72
CA LYS A 160 -6.65 27.18 11.36
C LYS A 160 -6.43 26.98 12.87
N ASP A 161 -7.44 26.45 13.55
CA ASP A 161 -7.44 26.20 15.00
C ASP A 161 -7.55 24.70 15.34
N GLU A 162 -7.43 23.83 14.33
CA GLU A 162 -7.47 22.38 14.50
C GLU A 162 -6.15 21.90 15.12
N PHE A 163 -6.26 21.06 16.14
CA PHE A 163 -5.16 20.24 16.61
C PHE A 163 -5.29 18.84 16.02
N GLY A 164 -4.19 18.30 15.52
CA GLY A 164 -4.16 16.97 14.95
C GLY A 164 -2.85 16.27 15.22
N TYR A 165 -2.85 14.97 14.93
CA TYR A 165 -1.66 14.13 14.96
C TYR A 165 -1.05 14.10 13.57
N LEU A 166 0.21 14.47 13.44
CA LEU A 166 1.02 14.28 12.23
C LEU A 166 2.26 13.44 12.56
N ASP A 167 2.77 12.76 11.54
CA ASP A 167 4.03 12.02 11.54
C ASP A 167 5.08 13.02 11.07
N VAL A 168 6.15 13.15 11.84
CA VAL A 168 7.29 14.00 11.53
C VAL A 168 8.50 13.10 11.40
N GLU A 169 8.96 12.93 10.16
CA GLU A 169 10.17 12.19 9.87
C GLU A 169 11.39 13.10 9.91
N ILE A 170 12.45 12.62 10.55
CA ILE A 170 13.71 13.33 10.71
C ILE A 170 14.75 12.61 9.87
N TRP A 171 15.51 13.38 9.09
CA TRP A 171 16.63 12.87 8.31
C TRP A 171 17.55 12.01 9.16
N LYS A 172 18.02 10.91 8.56
CA LYS A 172 18.99 10.04 9.19
C LYS A 172 20.27 10.80 9.53
N MET A 173 20.68 10.72 10.79
CA MET A 173 21.89 11.33 11.31
C MET A 173 22.57 10.36 12.28
N GLU A 174 23.81 10.66 12.67
CA GLU A 174 24.49 9.97 13.74
C GLU A 174 23.62 9.93 15.02
N LYS A 175 23.57 8.78 15.70
CA LYS A 175 22.67 8.54 16.85
C LYS A 175 22.78 9.63 17.92
N GLN A 176 23.98 10.10 18.21
CA GLN A 176 24.21 11.15 19.21
C GLN A 176 23.64 12.50 18.76
N LYS A 177 23.90 12.88 17.51
CA LYS A 177 23.36 14.11 16.91
C LYS A 177 21.83 14.10 16.85
N LEU A 178 21.24 12.98 16.42
CA LEU A 178 19.79 12.80 16.39
C LEU A 178 19.19 12.91 17.79
N ARG A 179 19.84 12.31 18.79
CA ARG A 179 19.40 12.41 20.19
C ARG A 179 19.44 13.86 20.69
N TYR A 180 20.51 14.59 20.43
CA TYR A 180 20.63 16.00 20.84
C TYR A 180 19.63 16.90 20.13
N PHE A 181 19.37 16.67 18.84
CA PHE A 181 18.34 17.39 18.12
C PHE A 181 16.95 17.17 18.75
N ILE A 182 16.59 15.92 19.09
CA ILE A 182 15.26 15.59 19.61
C ILE A 182 15.11 15.99 21.08
N GLU A 183 16.01 15.52 21.95
CA GLU A 183 15.89 15.62 23.41
C GLU A 183 16.64 16.82 24.01
N GLY A 184 17.56 17.42 23.26
CA GLY A 184 18.45 18.46 23.78
C GLY A 184 19.68 17.91 24.50
N ASP A 185 20.45 18.83 25.09
CA ASP A 185 21.59 18.60 25.97
C ASP A 185 21.60 19.63 27.13
N ASN A 186 22.73 19.77 27.83
CA ASN A 186 22.84 20.72 28.94
C ASN A 186 22.73 22.20 28.52
N ASN A 187 22.89 22.51 27.23
CA ASN A 187 22.90 23.86 26.68
C ASN A 187 21.67 24.16 25.81
N LEU A 188 21.12 23.14 25.15
CA LEU A 188 20.08 23.25 24.14
C LEU A 188 18.86 22.42 24.54
N ALA A 189 17.66 23.01 24.47
CA ALA A 189 16.46 22.38 25.01
C ALA A 189 15.85 21.25 24.15
N GLY A 190 16.27 21.10 22.90
CA GLY A 190 15.80 20.10 21.94
C GLY A 190 14.47 20.41 21.26
N LEU A 191 14.17 19.65 20.21
CA LEU A 191 12.91 19.71 19.45
C LEU A 191 11.70 19.40 20.33
N LYS A 192 11.82 18.45 21.27
CA LYS A 192 10.75 18.11 22.20
C LYS A 192 10.29 19.34 22.98
N LYS A 193 11.22 20.10 23.54
CA LYS A 193 10.90 21.32 24.30
C LYS A 193 10.37 22.43 23.39
N PHE A 194 10.87 22.54 22.16
CA PHE A 194 10.31 23.45 21.15
C PHE A 194 8.83 23.15 20.88
N ILE A 195 8.49 21.86 20.69
CA ILE A 195 7.11 21.40 20.47
C ILE A 195 6.22 21.74 21.66
N GLU A 196 6.68 21.45 22.89
CA GLU A 196 5.94 21.75 24.13
C GLU A 196 5.69 23.24 24.32
N ASP A 197 6.71 24.08 24.11
CA ASP A 197 6.59 25.55 24.22
C ASP A 197 5.61 26.13 23.19
N ASN A 198 5.38 25.43 22.08
CA ASN A 198 4.46 25.79 21.00
C ASN A 198 3.13 25.00 21.06
N LYS A 199 2.71 24.59 22.27
CA LYS A 199 1.42 23.92 22.56
C LYS A 199 1.25 22.55 21.89
N GLY A 200 2.32 21.90 21.48
CA GLY A 200 2.30 20.53 21.00
C GLY A 200 2.87 19.53 22.00
N ARG A 201 2.90 18.26 21.61
CA ARG A 201 3.63 17.20 22.32
C ARG A 201 3.99 16.06 21.38
N ILE A 202 5.13 15.42 21.63
CA ILE A 202 5.47 14.14 21.01
C ILE A 202 4.70 13.06 21.76
N THR A 203 3.89 12.27 21.06
CA THR A 203 3.05 11.23 21.67
C THR A 203 3.60 9.83 21.44
N ASP A 204 4.43 9.65 20.42
CA ASP A 204 5.12 8.39 20.14
C ASP A 204 6.42 8.67 19.35
N LYS A 205 7.36 7.73 19.39
CA LYS A 205 8.69 7.86 18.78
C LYS A 205 9.25 6.49 18.40
N LEU A 206 9.68 6.36 17.15
CA LEU A 206 10.40 5.19 16.66
C LEU A 206 11.73 5.62 16.03
N ILE A 207 12.83 5.16 16.62
CA ILE A 207 14.19 5.34 16.07
C ILE A 207 14.74 3.98 15.70
N THR A 208 15.09 3.80 14.43
CA THR A 208 15.80 2.61 13.94
C THR A 208 17.18 2.99 13.41
N ASN A 209 17.91 2.02 12.86
CA ASN A 209 19.15 2.31 12.15
C ASN A 209 18.91 2.97 10.77
N ASN A 210 17.66 2.97 10.28
CA ASN A 210 17.32 3.40 8.93
C ASN A 210 16.52 4.71 8.89
N PHE A 211 15.65 4.96 9.87
CA PHE A 211 14.80 6.15 9.90
C PHE A 211 14.51 6.60 11.35
N CYS A 212 14.01 7.84 11.49
CA CYS A 212 13.52 8.40 12.75
C CYS A 212 12.14 9.02 12.53
N LEU A 213 11.12 8.47 13.18
CA LEU A 213 9.74 8.92 13.06
C LEU A 213 9.18 9.36 14.41
N LEU A 214 8.56 10.54 14.44
CA LEU A 214 7.88 11.09 15.61
C LEU A 214 6.39 11.27 15.32
N ARG A 215 5.53 10.78 16.22
CA ARG A 215 4.12 11.18 16.25
C ARG A 215 4.00 12.45 17.06
N VAL A 216 3.60 13.55 16.42
CA VAL A 216 3.45 14.86 17.05
C VAL A 216 1.98 15.28 17.04
N TYR A 217 1.47 15.66 18.20
CA TYR A 217 0.18 16.33 18.35
C TYR A 217 0.40 17.84 18.41
N GLY A 218 -0.30 18.60 17.57
CA GLY A 218 -0.17 20.06 17.53
C GLY A 218 -1.10 20.71 16.51
N ASN A 219 -0.98 22.04 16.37
CA ASN A 219 -1.77 22.82 15.42
C ASN A 219 -0.95 23.18 14.17
N LYS A 220 -1.61 23.77 13.17
CA LYS A 220 -0.97 24.19 11.92
C LYS A 220 0.25 25.10 12.13
N ALA A 221 0.16 26.07 13.04
CA ALA A 221 1.25 27.00 13.31
C ALA A 221 2.53 26.29 13.80
N LEU A 222 2.39 25.25 14.63
CA LEU A 222 3.53 24.42 15.05
C LEU A 222 4.16 23.71 13.85
N PHE A 223 3.35 23.05 13.01
CA PHE A 223 3.87 22.29 11.88
C PHE A 223 4.50 23.17 10.79
N ASP A 224 3.95 24.36 10.57
CA ASP A 224 4.54 25.38 9.68
C ASP A 224 5.94 25.82 10.16
N GLU A 225 6.17 25.85 11.48
CA GLU A 225 7.50 26.12 12.05
C GLU A 225 8.42 24.90 11.96
N ILE A 226 7.93 23.69 12.28
CA ILE A 226 8.70 22.44 12.15
C ILE A 226 9.19 22.25 10.71
N ALA A 227 8.36 22.53 9.70
CA ALA A 227 8.72 22.40 8.29
C ALA A 227 9.90 23.30 7.87
N LYS A 228 10.25 24.33 8.65
CA LYS A 228 11.41 25.21 8.38
C LYS A 228 12.74 24.55 8.76
N PHE A 229 12.73 23.61 9.70
CA PHE A 229 13.95 22.95 10.18
C PHE A 229 14.52 22.02 9.12
N LYS A 230 15.82 22.12 8.85
CA LYS A 230 16.47 21.39 7.75
C LYS A 230 16.66 19.90 8.08
N GLU A 231 16.57 19.55 9.35
CA GLU A 231 16.58 18.19 9.89
C GLU A 231 15.30 17.41 9.58
N ILE A 232 14.20 18.10 9.25
CA ILE A 232 12.93 17.45 8.93
C ILE A 232 12.93 17.00 7.48
N GLU A 233 12.64 15.72 7.29
CA GLU A 233 12.48 15.07 5.99
C GLU A 233 11.06 15.27 5.49
N SER A 234 10.08 14.82 6.27
CA SER A 234 8.67 14.87 5.88
C SER A 234 7.75 15.11 7.07
N ILE A 235 6.59 15.71 6.79
CA ILE A 235 5.47 15.87 7.72
C ILE A 235 4.21 15.43 6.99
N ASP A 236 3.53 14.39 7.48
CA ASP A 236 2.27 13.93 6.89
C ASP A 236 1.26 13.43 7.94
N ARG A 237 0.02 13.17 7.52
CA ARG A 237 -0.98 12.53 8.39
C ARG A 237 -0.64 11.04 8.60
N PRO A 238 -0.99 10.48 9.78
CA PRO A 238 -0.92 9.04 10.00
C PRO A 238 -1.67 8.31 8.89
N PRO A 239 -1.20 7.12 8.45
CA PRO A 239 -2.01 6.29 7.58
C PRO A 239 -3.33 5.96 8.29
N LYS A 240 -4.44 6.11 7.57
CA LYS A 240 -5.77 5.70 8.03
C LYS A 240 -6.32 4.63 7.08
N PRO A 241 -6.82 3.50 7.61
CA PRO A 241 -7.53 2.54 6.78
C PRO A 241 -8.85 3.16 6.31
N TYR A 242 -9.34 2.71 5.15
CA TYR A 242 -10.61 3.18 4.58
C TYR A 242 -11.77 2.95 5.56
N ILE A 243 -11.87 1.76 6.14
CA ILE A 243 -12.79 1.42 7.23
C ILE A 243 -11.99 1.12 8.49
N THR A 244 -12.43 1.66 9.63
CA THR A 244 -11.87 1.42 10.96
C THR A 244 -12.84 0.63 11.84
N VAL A 245 -12.35 -0.07 12.86
CA VAL A 245 -13.23 -0.69 13.88
C VAL A 245 -14.12 0.37 14.55
N SER A 246 -13.60 1.57 14.79
CA SER A 246 -14.38 2.68 15.34
C SER A 246 -15.51 3.15 14.43
N SER A 247 -15.32 3.15 13.10
CA SER A 247 -16.41 3.49 12.17
C SER A 247 -17.49 2.40 12.10
N LEU A 248 -17.18 1.17 12.50
CA LEU A 248 -18.17 0.09 12.60
C LEU A 248 -18.91 0.09 13.95
N ASN A 249 -18.42 0.82 14.94
CA ASN A 249 -19.01 0.87 16.28
C ASN A 249 -20.10 1.96 16.38
N ILE A 250 -21.11 1.85 15.52
CA ILE A 250 -22.27 2.74 15.50
C ILE A 250 -23.47 2.01 16.10
N SER A 251 -24.22 2.69 16.96
CA SER A 251 -25.47 2.15 17.50
C SER A 251 -26.49 1.98 16.37
N LYS A 252 -27.21 0.84 16.35
CA LYS A 252 -28.34 0.62 15.42
C LYS A 252 -29.34 1.78 15.43
N GLN A 253 -29.52 2.46 16.58
CA GLN A 253 -30.45 3.58 16.73
C GLN A 253 -30.04 4.83 15.94
N GLU A 254 -28.77 4.94 15.59
CA GLU A 254 -28.24 6.05 14.79
C GLU A 254 -28.34 5.79 13.28
N LEU A 255 -28.68 4.57 12.87
CA LEU A 255 -28.75 4.17 11.48
C LEU A 255 -30.21 4.20 11.01
N GLU A 256 -30.46 4.95 9.94
CA GLU A 256 -31.71 4.90 9.22
C GLU A 256 -31.62 3.82 8.14
N ILE A 257 -32.56 2.89 8.15
CA ILE A 257 -32.68 1.83 7.15
C ILE A 257 -33.89 2.18 6.30
N GLY A 258 -33.66 2.32 4.99
CA GLY A 258 -34.65 2.65 3.98
C GLY A 258 -35.82 1.67 3.93
N ASN A 259 -36.69 1.90 2.95
CA ASN A 259 -37.81 1.01 2.70
C ASN A 259 -37.32 -0.25 1.98
N PRO A 260 -38.10 -1.34 2.02
CA PRO A 260 -37.88 -2.48 1.12
C PRO A 260 -37.76 -2.02 -0.34
N PRO A 261 -36.95 -2.70 -1.17
CA PRO A 261 -36.94 -2.46 -2.61
C PRO A 261 -38.35 -2.58 -3.20
N ALA A 262 -38.57 -1.97 -4.37
CA ALA A 262 -39.84 -2.17 -5.08
C ALA A 262 -40.03 -3.66 -5.43
N ASP A 263 -41.27 -4.15 -5.48
CA ASP A 263 -41.54 -5.55 -5.87
C ASP A 263 -40.99 -5.89 -7.28
N SER A 264 -40.90 -4.88 -8.17
CA SER A 264 -40.33 -5.00 -9.50
C SER A 264 -38.80 -4.85 -9.56
N ALA A 265 -38.14 -4.60 -8.43
CA ALA A 265 -36.70 -4.46 -8.36
C ALA A 265 -36.01 -5.78 -8.73
N ILE A 266 -34.80 -5.66 -9.29
CA ILE A 266 -34.01 -6.82 -9.69
C ILE A 266 -33.51 -7.57 -8.45
N GLY A 267 -33.54 -8.89 -8.54
CA GLY A 267 -32.98 -9.79 -7.54
C GLY A 267 -31.56 -10.23 -7.88
N ILE A 268 -30.75 -10.37 -6.85
CA ILE A 268 -29.42 -10.97 -6.88
C ILE A 268 -29.47 -12.25 -6.06
N LEU A 269 -29.17 -13.39 -6.68
CA LEU A 269 -28.90 -14.63 -5.96
C LEU A 269 -27.46 -14.61 -5.43
N VAL A 270 -27.30 -14.72 -4.12
CA VAL A 270 -26.01 -14.95 -3.45
C VAL A 270 -25.88 -16.44 -3.15
N MET A 271 -24.97 -17.10 -3.86
CA MET A 271 -24.64 -18.50 -3.66
C MET A 271 -23.39 -18.60 -2.77
N ASP A 272 -23.57 -19.01 -1.53
CA ASP A 272 -22.48 -18.98 -0.53
C ASP A 272 -22.79 -19.90 0.66
N SER A 273 -22.29 -19.55 1.83
CA SER A 273 -22.52 -20.16 3.14
C SER A 273 -23.91 -19.88 3.74
N GLY A 274 -24.80 -19.18 3.03
CA GLY A 274 -26.10 -18.72 3.52
C GLY A 274 -26.06 -17.24 3.95
N ILE A 275 -27.16 -16.73 4.49
CA ILE A 275 -27.23 -15.36 5.06
C ILE A 275 -27.90 -15.35 6.43
N VAL A 276 -27.63 -14.32 7.23
CA VAL A 276 -28.45 -14.01 8.41
C VAL A 276 -29.61 -13.12 7.96
N SER A 277 -30.68 -13.73 7.45
CA SER A 277 -31.81 -13.03 6.81
C SER A 277 -32.50 -12.02 7.73
N ASN A 278 -32.58 -12.31 9.04
CA ASN A 278 -33.13 -11.42 10.06
C ASN A 278 -32.13 -10.37 10.60
N HIS A 279 -30.96 -10.22 9.97
CA HIS A 279 -30.04 -9.16 10.33
C HIS A 279 -30.69 -7.80 10.05
N PRO A 280 -30.61 -6.80 10.94
CA PRO A 280 -31.31 -5.52 10.75
C PRO A 280 -31.04 -4.80 9.42
N LEU A 281 -29.83 -4.92 8.89
CA LEU A 281 -29.46 -4.35 7.59
C LEU A 281 -29.85 -5.25 6.40
N LEU A 282 -30.35 -6.46 6.61
CA LEU A 282 -30.75 -7.36 5.52
C LEU A 282 -32.26 -7.58 5.49
N GLU A 283 -32.92 -7.63 6.66
CA GLU A 283 -34.30 -8.11 6.85
C GLU A 283 -35.36 -7.46 5.95
N LYS A 284 -35.13 -6.23 5.48
CA LYS A 284 -36.06 -5.52 4.60
C LYS A 284 -35.88 -5.81 3.10
N ALA A 285 -34.77 -6.44 2.71
CA ALA A 285 -34.38 -6.62 1.31
C ALA A 285 -34.05 -8.09 0.97
N VAL A 286 -34.42 -9.04 1.83
CA VAL A 286 -34.32 -10.47 1.55
C VAL A 286 -35.64 -10.96 0.94
N GLY A 287 -35.57 -11.49 -0.27
CA GLY A 287 -36.72 -12.07 -0.98
C GLY A 287 -37.01 -13.50 -0.55
N ASP A 288 -36.00 -14.37 -0.57
CA ASP A 288 -36.11 -15.76 -0.09
C ASP A 288 -34.72 -16.35 0.22
N GLU A 289 -34.68 -17.40 1.04
CA GLU A 289 -33.47 -18.15 1.38
C GLU A 289 -33.70 -19.66 1.31
N LYS A 290 -32.74 -20.39 0.75
CA LYS A 290 -32.85 -21.84 0.59
C LYS A 290 -31.53 -22.56 0.87
N ALA A 291 -31.59 -23.61 1.67
CA ALA A 291 -30.51 -24.57 1.80
C ALA A 291 -30.55 -25.56 0.64
N ILE A 292 -29.47 -25.65 -0.13
CA ILE A 292 -29.35 -26.61 -1.23
C ILE A 292 -28.78 -27.92 -0.66
N VAL A 293 -29.69 -28.79 -0.24
CA VAL A 293 -29.38 -30.04 0.43
C VAL A 293 -28.43 -30.92 -0.39
N THR A 294 -27.40 -31.43 0.29
CA THR A 294 -26.47 -32.46 -0.21
C THR A 294 -27.21 -33.76 -0.45
N ARG A 295 -26.93 -34.45 -1.56
CA ARG A 295 -27.63 -35.66 -2.01
C ARG A 295 -27.37 -36.89 -1.15
N HIS A 296 -26.16 -36.99 -0.60
CA HIS A 296 -25.62 -38.19 0.03
C HIS A 296 -25.11 -37.92 1.45
N SER A 297 -24.68 -36.68 1.75
CA SER A 297 -24.31 -36.28 3.11
C SER A 297 -25.40 -35.47 3.81
N SER A 298 -25.28 -35.32 5.12
CA SER A 298 -26.11 -34.43 5.95
C SER A 298 -25.37 -33.14 6.32
N LYS A 299 -24.49 -32.66 5.43
CA LYS A 299 -23.67 -31.45 5.66
C LYS A 299 -24.48 -30.16 5.50
N ILE A 300 -25.42 -30.13 4.56
CA ILE A 300 -26.38 -29.04 4.39
C ILE A 300 -27.79 -29.59 4.62
N GLU A 301 -28.45 -29.10 5.66
CA GLU A 301 -29.80 -29.52 6.05
C GLU A 301 -30.85 -28.53 5.51
N GLU A 302 -32.01 -29.03 5.08
CA GLU A 302 -33.05 -28.23 4.40
C GLU A 302 -33.59 -27.08 5.26
N ASP A 303 -33.66 -27.28 6.57
CA ASP A 303 -34.18 -26.34 7.57
C ASP A 303 -33.12 -25.35 8.09
N LYS A 304 -31.90 -25.37 7.53
CA LYS A 304 -30.78 -24.52 7.96
C LYS A 304 -30.19 -23.68 6.81
N PRO A 305 -30.96 -22.75 6.22
CA PRO A 305 -30.45 -21.84 5.18
C PRO A 305 -29.51 -20.75 5.73
N THR A 306 -29.50 -20.55 7.05
CA THR A 306 -28.75 -19.48 7.71
C THR A 306 -27.23 -19.64 7.58
N ASP A 307 -26.54 -18.50 7.53
CA ASP A 307 -25.09 -18.43 7.52
C ASP A 307 -24.47 -18.91 8.84
N ASP A 308 -23.54 -19.85 8.74
CA ASP A 308 -22.77 -20.43 9.84
C ASP A 308 -21.26 -20.06 9.79
N VAL A 309 -20.83 -19.31 8.78
CA VAL A 309 -19.43 -18.86 8.59
C VAL A 309 -19.32 -17.34 8.68
N GLY A 310 -20.34 -16.63 8.21
CA GLY A 310 -20.39 -15.18 8.10
C GLY A 310 -19.92 -14.63 6.75
N HIS A 311 -19.52 -15.48 5.79
CA HIS A 311 -19.03 -15.02 4.48
C HIS A 311 -20.20 -14.56 3.60
N GLY A 312 -21.25 -15.38 3.48
CA GLY A 312 -22.40 -15.06 2.63
C GLY A 312 -23.15 -13.81 3.12
N THR A 313 -23.26 -13.61 4.44
CA THR A 313 -23.84 -12.39 5.02
C THR A 313 -23.05 -11.13 4.64
N LYS A 314 -21.71 -11.20 4.61
CA LYS A 314 -20.86 -10.08 4.18
C LYS A 314 -21.05 -9.80 2.69
N VAL A 315 -21.06 -10.84 1.87
CA VAL A 315 -21.30 -10.73 0.42
C VAL A 315 -22.66 -10.10 0.13
N ALA A 316 -23.72 -10.56 0.80
CA ALA A 316 -25.07 -10.00 0.66
C ALA A 316 -25.13 -8.52 1.09
N GLY A 317 -24.44 -8.14 2.16
CA GLY A 317 -24.34 -6.74 2.59
C GLY A 317 -23.71 -5.83 1.52
N ILE A 318 -22.63 -6.27 0.88
CA ILE A 318 -22.00 -5.53 -0.22
C ILE A 318 -22.91 -5.50 -1.46
N ALA A 319 -23.56 -6.61 -1.79
CA ALA A 319 -24.47 -6.67 -2.93
C ALA A 319 -25.69 -5.73 -2.78
N LEU A 320 -26.17 -5.52 -1.54
CA LEU A 320 -27.27 -4.60 -1.24
C LEU A 320 -26.87 -3.13 -1.28
N TYR A 321 -25.71 -2.81 -0.69
CA TYR A 321 -25.37 -1.43 -0.33
C TYR A 321 -24.17 -0.85 -1.09
N GLY A 322 -23.39 -1.67 -1.78
CA GLY A 322 -22.15 -1.25 -2.40
C GLY A 322 -21.14 -0.76 -1.35
N ASP A 323 -20.85 0.54 -1.35
CA ASP A 323 -19.93 1.15 -0.39
C ASP A 323 -20.57 1.31 0.99
N VAL A 324 -20.42 0.27 1.82
CA VAL A 324 -20.89 0.25 3.21
C VAL A 324 -20.29 1.40 4.04
N LYS A 325 -19.05 1.85 3.74
CA LYS A 325 -18.47 2.99 4.47
C LYS A 325 -19.24 4.26 4.18
N GLU A 326 -19.63 4.47 2.92
CA GLU A 326 -20.43 5.62 2.54
C GLU A 326 -21.81 5.59 3.23
N CYS A 327 -22.45 4.42 3.31
CA CYS A 327 -23.71 4.25 4.06
C CYS A 327 -23.55 4.59 5.55
N ILE A 328 -22.46 4.13 6.17
CA ILE A 328 -22.09 4.42 7.56
C ILE A 328 -21.91 5.93 7.77
N ASP A 329 -21.14 6.59 6.90
CA ASP A 329 -20.86 8.03 7.01
C ASP A 329 -22.14 8.86 6.85
N ARG A 330 -23.04 8.44 5.94
CA ARG A 330 -24.35 9.07 5.72
C ARG A 330 -25.39 8.68 6.78
N LYS A 331 -25.11 7.65 7.58
CA LYS A 331 -26.04 7.00 8.51
C LYS A 331 -27.34 6.51 7.87
N TYR A 332 -27.28 6.20 6.58
CA TYR A 332 -28.44 5.78 5.79
C TYR A 332 -28.10 4.59 4.92
N PHE A 333 -28.88 3.52 5.06
CA PHE A 333 -28.75 2.28 4.32
C PHE A 333 -29.99 2.09 3.47
N ASP A 334 -29.83 2.21 2.15
CA ASP A 334 -30.92 2.05 1.18
C ASP A 334 -30.58 0.93 0.22
N SER A 335 -31.60 0.15 -0.16
CA SER A 335 -31.43 -0.99 -1.05
C SER A 335 -32.31 -0.82 -2.28
N GLU A 336 -31.71 -0.98 -3.44
CA GLU A 336 -32.38 -0.91 -4.74
C GLU A 336 -32.66 -2.29 -5.34
N VAL A 337 -32.23 -3.38 -4.67
CA VAL A 337 -32.25 -4.75 -5.18
C VAL A 337 -32.67 -5.75 -4.11
N TRP A 338 -33.29 -6.84 -4.53
CA TRP A 338 -33.61 -7.96 -3.64
C TRP A 338 -32.43 -8.92 -3.53
N ILE A 339 -32.20 -9.50 -2.35
CA ILE A 339 -31.30 -10.65 -2.17
C ILE A 339 -32.10 -11.92 -2.07
N TYR A 340 -31.70 -12.90 -2.87
CA TYR A 340 -32.06 -14.30 -2.70
C TYR A 340 -30.81 -15.04 -2.22
N SER A 341 -30.95 -15.97 -1.28
CA SER A 341 -29.81 -16.74 -0.78
C SER A 341 -29.95 -18.21 -1.11
N ALA A 342 -28.88 -18.81 -1.63
CA ALA A 342 -28.73 -20.26 -1.73
C ALA A 342 -27.49 -20.70 -0.94
N LYS A 343 -27.71 -21.43 0.15
CA LYS A 343 -26.63 -22.05 0.92
C LYS A 343 -26.14 -23.29 0.17
N VAL A 344 -24.92 -23.23 -0.34
CA VAL A 344 -24.22 -24.30 -1.07
C VAL A 344 -22.87 -24.65 -0.43
N MET A 345 -22.50 -23.95 0.65
CA MET A 345 -21.31 -24.20 1.46
C MET A 345 -21.71 -24.33 2.93
N PHE A 346 -20.90 -25.02 3.73
CA PHE A 346 -21.12 -25.22 5.17
C PHE A 346 -19.88 -24.84 5.97
N ALA A 347 -20.08 -24.57 7.26
CA ALA A 347 -18.98 -24.32 8.18
C ALA A 347 -18.19 -25.59 8.49
N GLU A 348 -16.90 -25.59 8.18
CA GLU A 348 -15.94 -26.58 8.66
C GLU A 348 -15.00 -25.96 9.69
N LYS A 349 -14.82 -26.65 10.81
CA LYS A 349 -13.91 -26.23 11.87
C LYS A 349 -12.58 -26.95 11.72
N LEU A 350 -11.53 -26.21 11.39
CA LEU A 350 -10.17 -26.69 11.28
C LEU A 350 -9.57 -27.04 12.66
N PRO A 351 -8.49 -27.86 12.71
CA PRO A 351 -7.87 -28.28 13.97
C PRO A 351 -7.35 -27.13 14.85
N ASP A 352 -7.02 -25.99 14.25
CA ASP A 352 -6.57 -24.77 14.94
C ASP A 352 -7.73 -23.96 15.55
N GLY A 353 -8.97 -24.39 15.33
CA GLY A 353 -10.19 -23.73 15.80
C GLY A 353 -10.79 -22.73 14.81
N THR A 354 -10.12 -22.48 13.67
CA THR A 354 -10.61 -21.60 12.60
C THR A 354 -11.84 -22.21 11.93
N VAL A 355 -12.83 -21.39 11.60
CA VAL A 355 -14.02 -21.81 10.83
C VAL A 355 -13.86 -21.31 9.40
N VAL A 356 -14.02 -22.21 8.43
CA VAL A 356 -13.96 -21.92 6.99
C VAL A 356 -15.24 -22.37 6.31
N ALA A 357 -15.61 -21.71 5.22
CA ALA A 357 -16.67 -22.19 4.33
C ALA A 357 -16.09 -23.27 3.42
N GLU A 358 -16.68 -24.45 3.43
CA GLU A 358 -16.27 -25.58 2.60
C GLU A 358 -17.46 -26.16 1.83
N TYR A 359 -17.18 -26.82 0.71
CA TYR A 359 -18.18 -27.60 -0.03
C TYR A 359 -17.99 -29.09 0.21
N ASP A 360 -19.02 -29.88 -0.05
CA ASP A 360 -18.91 -31.32 0.16
C ASP A 360 -18.08 -31.95 -0.96
N HIS A 361 -16.86 -32.40 -0.63
CA HIS A 361 -15.97 -33.06 -1.58
C HIS A 361 -16.47 -34.43 -2.07
N GLU A 362 -17.44 -35.06 -1.39
CA GLU A 362 -18.06 -36.30 -1.86
C GLU A 362 -19.12 -36.05 -2.94
N GLU A 363 -19.49 -34.80 -3.20
CA GLU A 363 -20.50 -34.41 -4.16
C GLU A 363 -20.00 -33.41 -5.20
N LEU A 364 -20.61 -33.44 -6.38
CA LEU A 364 -20.36 -32.43 -7.41
C LEU A 364 -21.04 -31.12 -7.01
N LEU A 365 -20.24 -30.07 -6.83
CA LEU A 365 -20.72 -28.71 -6.59
C LEU A 365 -21.64 -28.23 -7.73
N GLU A 366 -21.40 -28.70 -8.95
CA GLU A 366 -22.23 -28.46 -10.14
C GLU A 366 -23.70 -28.82 -9.92
N HIS A 367 -24.01 -29.91 -9.19
CA HIS A 367 -25.40 -30.28 -8.92
C HIS A 367 -26.08 -29.29 -7.98
N GLN A 368 -25.37 -28.84 -6.93
CA GLN A 368 -25.90 -27.84 -6.01
C GLN A 368 -26.08 -26.50 -6.74
N PHE A 369 -25.11 -26.17 -7.59
CA PHE A 369 -25.12 -24.98 -8.40
C PHE A 369 -26.33 -24.91 -9.33
N GLU A 370 -26.53 -25.96 -10.14
CA GLU A 370 -27.67 -26.06 -11.06
C GLU A 370 -29.01 -25.97 -10.32
N LYS A 371 -29.16 -26.71 -9.21
CA LYS A 371 -30.39 -26.69 -8.41
C LYS A 371 -30.73 -25.30 -7.90
N ALA A 372 -29.75 -24.55 -7.42
CA ALA A 372 -29.95 -23.20 -6.90
C ALA A 372 -30.40 -22.24 -8.01
N VAL A 373 -29.73 -22.27 -9.16
CA VAL A 373 -30.06 -21.41 -10.31
C VAL A 373 -31.45 -21.73 -10.86
N ARG A 374 -31.77 -23.03 -11.04
CA ARG A 374 -33.11 -23.45 -11.46
C ARG A 374 -34.19 -23.00 -10.48
N TRP A 375 -33.92 -23.15 -9.17
CA TRP A 375 -34.85 -22.70 -8.14
C TRP A 375 -35.17 -21.20 -8.26
N VAL A 376 -34.17 -20.32 -8.36
CA VAL A 376 -34.48 -18.87 -8.52
C VAL A 376 -35.10 -18.56 -9.87
N ALA A 377 -34.66 -19.17 -10.96
CA ALA A 377 -35.17 -18.89 -12.29
C ALA A 377 -36.64 -19.29 -12.44
N GLU A 378 -37.05 -20.40 -11.81
CA GLU A 378 -38.41 -20.92 -11.87
C GLU A 378 -39.38 -20.19 -10.93
N ASN A 379 -38.90 -19.72 -9.77
CA ASN A 379 -39.76 -19.14 -8.73
C ASN A 379 -39.72 -17.60 -8.68
N TYR A 380 -38.62 -16.98 -9.14
CA TYR A 380 -38.35 -15.55 -8.98
C TYR A 380 -37.89 -14.91 -10.30
N PRO A 381 -38.82 -14.57 -11.22
CA PRO A 381 -38.47 -14.02 -12.53
C PRO A 381 -37.68 -12.71 -12.50
N ASN A 382 -37.75 -11.94 -11.40
CA ASN A 382 -36.97 -10.73 -11.20
C ASN A 382 -35.52 -10.99 -10.77
N CYS A 383 -35.18 -12.21 -10.33
CA CYS A 383 -33.82 -12.60 -9.99
C CYS A 383 -33.01 -12.86 -11.27
N LYS A 384 -32.27 -11.84 -11.71
CA LYS A 384 -31.54 -11.83 -12.99
C LYS A 384 -30.03 -11.80 -12.85
N VAL A 385 -29.52 -11.69 -11.63
CA VAL A 385 -28.08 -11.69 -11.35
C VAL A 385 -27.76 -12.80 -10.36
N VAL A 386 -26.66 -13.51 -10.59
CA VAL A 386 -26.13 -14.52 -9.66
C VAL A 386 -24.70 -14.13 -9.31
N ASN A 387 -24.44 -13.91 -8.02
CA ASN A 387 -23.12 -13.63 -7.50
C ASN A 387 -22.45 -14.92 -6.98
N ILE A 388 -21.21 -15.15 -7.44
CA ILE A 388 -20.36 -16.26 -7.01
C ILE A 388 -19.05 -15.69 -6.43
N SER A 389 -18.94 -15.76 -5.11
CA SER A 389 -17.77 -15.27 -4.35
C SER A 389 -16.89 -16.39 -3.79
N PHE A 390 -16.98 -17.59 -4.38
CA PHE A 390 -16.11 -18.73 -4.10
C PHE A 390 -15.45 -19.25 -5.38
N GLY A 391 -14.41 -20.08 -5.25
CA GLY A 391 -13.76 -20.72 -6.37
C GLY A 391 -12.77 -21.80 -5.92
N ASN A 392 -12.37 -22.66 -6.86
CA ASN A 392 -11.47 -23.77 -6.57
C ASN A 392 -10.01 -23.38 -6.77
N LEU A 393 -9.26 -23.25 -5.67
CA LEU A 393 -7.85 -22.83 -5.67
C LEU A 393 -6.92 -23.75 -6.46
N GLU A 394 -7.28 -25.01 -6.69
CA GLU A 394 -6.49 -25.98 -7.45
C GLU A 394 -6.76 -25.89 -8.96
N ASN A 395 -7.91 -25.34 -9.36
CA ASN A 395 -8.32 -25.21 -10.76
C ASN A 395 -7.98 -23.83 -11.31
N ARG A 396 -6.68 -23.58 -11.47
CA ARG A 396 -6.12 -22.34 -12.05
C ARG A 396 -6.06 -22.42 -13.57
N THR A 397 -6.45 -21.34 -14.26
CA THR A 397 -6.26 -21.26 -15.71
C THR A 397 -4.78 -21.17 -16.06
N PHE A 398 -4.27 -22.12 -16.83
CA PHE A 398 -2.95 -22.03 -17.44
C PHE A 398 -2.99 -22.57 -18.87
N SER A 399 -1.91 -22.33 -19.62
CA SER A 399 -1.83 -22.63 -21.05
C SER A 399 -2.11 -24.11 -21.38
N GLY A 400 -3.00 -24.35 -22.35
CA GLY A 400 -3.23 -25.69 -22.91
C GLY A 400 -4.30 -26.56 -22.24
N ARG A 401 -5.00 -26.08 -21.19
CA ARG A 401 -6.13 -26.81 -20.59
C ARG A 401 -7.47 -26.54 -21.30
N LYS A 402 -8.38 -27.52 -21.23
CA LYS A 402 -9.80 -27.36 -21.59
C LYS A 402 -10.49 -26.41 -20.61
N GLN A 403 -11.60 -25.79 -21.04
CA GLN A 403 -12.46 -25.03 -20.14
C GLN A 403 -12.93 -25.93 -18.98
N PHE A 404 -13.02 -25.36 -17.78
CA PHE A 404 -13.45 -26.11 -16.61
C PHE A 404 -14.96 -26.40 -16.63
N ASN A 405 -15.39 -27.44 -15.91
CA ASN A 405 -16.76 -27.96 -16.02
C ASN A 405 -17.78 -27.00 -15.40
N LEU A 406 -17.51 -26.47 -14.20
CA LEU A 406 -18.38 -25.50 -13.55
C LEU A 406 -18.44 -24.19 -14.34
N SER A 407 -17.32 -23.75 -14.92
CA SER A 407 -17.31 -22.59 -15.84
C SER A 407 -18.19 -22.82 -17.08
N SER A 408 -18.20 -24.05 -17.61
CA SER A 408 -19.04 -24.41 -18.77
C SER A 408 -20.52 -24.48 -18.37
N LEU A 409 -20.82 -25.02 -17.18
CA LEU A 409 -22.18 -25.07 -16.63
C LEU A 409 -22.74 -23.66 -16.40
N VAL A 410 -21.92 -22.73 -15.90
CA VAL A 410 -22.28 -21.32 -15.79
C VAL A 410 -22.68 -20.76 -17.16
N ASP A 411 -21.89 -21.03 -18.21
CA ASP A 411 -22.20 -20.54 -19.57
C ASP A 411 -23.50 -21.14 -20.13
N GLU A 412 -23.80 -22.40 -19.82
CA GLU A 412 -25.05 -23.06 -20.21
C GLU A 412 -26.26 -22.44 -19.49
N LEU A 413 -26.19 -22.30 -18.17
CA LEU A 413 -27.25 -21.73 -17.36
C LEU A 413 -27.50 -20.25 -17.65
N ALA A 414 -26.44 -19.49 -17.94
CA ALA A 414 -26.55 -18.09 -18.36
C ALA A 414 -27.40 -17.94 -19.63
N LYS A 415 -27.19 -18.84 -20.60
CA LYS A 415 -27.96 -18.87 -21.85
C LYS A 415 -29.37 -19.41 -21.65
N GLU A 416 -29.52 -20.47 -20.86
CA GLU A 416 -30.82 -21.12 -20.64
C GLU A 416 -31.81 -20.18 -19.95
N PHE A 417 -31.34 -19.45 -18.94
CA PHE A 417 -32.20 -18.63 -18.07
C PHE A 417 -32.11 -17.12 -18.29
N GLU A 418 -31.24 -16.68 -19.21
CA GLU A 418 -30.95 -15.25 -19.46
C GLU A 418 -30.57 -14.52 -18.16
N ILE A 419 -29.65 -15.14 -17.41
CA ILE A 419 -29.14 -14.65 -16.13
C ILE A 419 -27.69 -14.19 -16.30
N VAL A 420 -27.35 -13.07 -15.65
CA VAL A 420 -25.98 -12.56 -15.58
C VAL A 420 -25.27 -13.15 -14.37
N PHE A 421 -24.14 -13.82 -14.60
CA PHE A 421 -23.27 -14.29 -13.53
C PHE A 421 -22.15 -13.29 -13.27
N VAL A 422 -21.91 -12.98 -12.00
CA VAL A 422 -20.81 -12.12 -11.53
C VAL A 422 -19.92 -12.97 -10.63
N ILE A 423 -18.66 -13.14 -11.01
CA ILE A 423 -17.75 -14.13 -10.42
C ILE A 423 -16.45 -13.44 -10.00
N SER A 424 -16.02 -13.66 -8.75
CA SER A 424 -14.72 -13.15 -8.30
C SER A 424 -13.56 -13.84 -9.03
N THR A 425 -12.41 -13.17 -9.19
CA THR A 425 -11.20 -13.83 -9.71
C THR A 425 -10.63 -14.93 -8.81
N GLY A 426 -11.07 -14.95 -7.54
CA GLY A 426 -10.47 -15.69 -6.43
C GLY A 426 -9.29 -14.95 -5.79
N ASN A 427 -8.87 -15.43 -4.61
CA ASN A 427 -7.74 -14.89 -3.86
C ASN A 427 -6.50 -15.78 -3.99
N TYR A 428 -5.34 -15.16 -4.18
CA TYR A 428 -4.02 -15.78 -4.06
C TYR A 428 -3.50 -15.49 -2.65
N ASN A 429 -3.12 -16.52 -1.89
CA ASN A 429 -2.74 -16.37 -0.48
C ASN A 429 -1.22 -16.33 -0.27
N ASP A 430 -0.42 -16.89 -1.19
CA ASP A 430 1.03 -17.05 -1.05
C ASP A 430 1.83 -15.94 -1.75
N PHE A 431 1.33 -14.71 -1.76
CA PHE A 431 2.03 -13.58 -2.38
C PHE A 431 3.19 -13.08 -1.52
N ASP A 432 4.31 -12.75 -2.17
CA ASP A 432 5.40 -12.01 -1.54
C ASP A 432 5.16 -10.51 -1.72
N LEU A 433 4.85 -9.83 -0.61
CA LEU A 433 4.64 -8.37 -0.58
C LEU A 433 5.86 -7.59 -1.10
N ASN A 434 7.08 -8.13 -0.97
CA ASN A 434 8.31 -7.50 -1.49
C ASN A 434 8.43 -7.62 -3.01
N ALA A 435 7.83 -8.65 -3.60
CA ALA A 435 7.80 -8.87 -5.04
C ALA A 435 6.60 -8.20 -5.71
N TYR A 436 5.72 -7.51 -4.97
CA TYR A 436 4.59 -6.80 -5.57
C TYR A 436 5.07 -5.61 -6.44
N PRO A 437 4.50 -5.36 -7.64
CA PRO A 437 3.48 -6.15 -8.36
C PRO A 437 4.09 -7.12 -9.40
N SER A 438 5.39 -7.39 -9.35
CA SER A 438 6.12 -8.09 -10.43
C SER A 438 5.62 -9.52 -10.66
N TYR A 439 5.13 -10.19 -9.62
CA TYR A 439 4.58 -11.55 -9.74
C TYR A 439 3.31 -11.64 -10.62
N PHE A 440 2.60 -10.53 -10.87
CA PHE A 440 1.49 -10.52 -11.83
C PHE A 440 1.97 -10.58 -13.29
N GLN A 441 3.20 -10.11 -13.52
CA GLN A 441 3.82 -10.05 -14.84
C GLN A 441 4.63 -11.31 -15.15
N ASP A 442 4.90 -12.14 -14.14
CA ASP A 442 5.56 -13.43 -14.32
C ASP A 442 4.62 -14.42 -15.02
N GLY A 443 4.82 -14.58 -16.32
CA GLY A 443 4.07 -15.51 -17.16
C GLY A 443 4.29 -16.99 -16.81
N THR A 444 5.25 -17.32 -15.93
CA THR A 444 5.47 -18.67 -15.42
C THR A 444 4.74 -18.93 -14.10
N ASN A 445 4.20 -17.87 -13.47
CA ASN A 445 3.48 -17.97 -12.22
C ASN A 445 1.99 -18.28 -12.47
N ASP A 446 1.65 -19.56 -12.54
CA ASP A 446 0.25 -19.99 -12.65
C ASP A 446 -0.54 -19.76 -11.36
N ASN A 447 0.14 -19.48 -10.23
CA ASN A 447 -0.51 -19.30 -8.93
C ASN A 447 -1.33 -18.02 -8.84
N VAL A 448 -0.98 -17.00 -9.62
CA VAL A 448 -1.72 -15.72 -9.67
C VAL A 448 -2.87 -15.76 -10.68
N LYS A 449 -3.06 -16.86 -11.40
CA LYS A 449 -4.10 -16.95 -12.43
C LYS A 449 -5.48 -17.15 -11.85
N ILE A 450 -6.50 -16.66 -12.56
CA ILE A 450 -7.90 -16.82 -12.19
C ILE A 450 -8.24 -18.31 -11.97
N ILE A 451 -9.20 -18.55 -11.08
CA ILE A 451 -9.64 -19.90 -10.70
C ILE A 451 -11.06 -20.20 -11.18
N GLU A 452 -11.40 -21.47 -11.35
CA GLU A 452 -12.78 -21.88 -11.64
C GLU A 452 -13.75 -21.38 -10.55
N PRO A 453 -14.93 -20.80 -10.91
CA PRO A 453 -15.53 -20.69 -12.25
C PRO A 453 -15.25 -19.38 -13.02
N ALA A 454 -14.29 -18.57 -12.58
CA ALA A 454 -13.99 -17.26 -13.16
C ALA A 454 -13.54 -17.31 -14.64
N SER A 455 -13.26 -18.50 -15.18
CA SER A 455 -12.91 -18.67 -16.59
C SER A 455 -14.13 -18.71 -17.54
N SER A 456 -15.36 -18.69 -17.02
CA SER A 456 -16.62 -18.68 -17.81
C SER A 456 -16.61 -17.59 -18.89
N ALA A 457 -17.15 -17.91 -20.06
CA ALA A 457 -17.19 -17.02 -21.22
C ALA A 457 -18.32 -15.99 -21.18
N LEU A 458 -19.41 -16.29 -20.49
CA LEU A 458 -20.60 -15.45 -20.43
C LEU A 458 -20.77 -14.76 -19.08
N ALA A 459 -20.00 -15.16 -18.06
CA ALA A 459 -19.96 -14.47 -16.78
C ALA A 459 -19.03 -13.25 -16.82
N LEU A 460 -19.38 -12.24 -16.02
CA LEU A 460 -18.53 -11.11 -15.70
C LEU A 460 -17.57 -11.52 -14.58
N THR A 461 -16.27 -11.46 -14.84
CA THR A 461 -15.25 -11.75 -13.84
C THR A 461 -14.70 -10.47 -13.24
N VAL A 462 -14.70 -10.38 -11.91
CA VAL A 462 -14.35 -9.18 -11.15
C VAL A 462 -13.06 -9.41 -10.34
N GLY A 463 -12.03 -8.63 -10.64
CA GLY A 463 -10.79 -8.57 -9.85
C GLY A 463 -10.86 -7.54 -8.73
N SER A 464 -9.96 -7.65 -7.76
CA SER A 464 -9.87 -6.74 -6.62
C SER A 464 -8.82 -5.66 -6.84
N ILE A 465 -9.21 -4.41 -6.59
CA ILE A 465 -8.29 -3.27 -6.48
C ILE A 465 -8.30 -2.70 -5.06
N ALA A 466 -7.17 -2.07 -4.70
CA ALA A 466 -7.00 -1.53 -3.37
C ALA A 466 -7.82 -0.24 -3.18
N PRO A 467 -8.57 -0.10 -2.06
CA PRO A 467 -9.21 1.16 -1.70
C PRO A 467 -8.17 2.25 -1.43
N PRO A 468 -8.60 3.52 -1.37
CA PRO A 468 -7.77 4.60 -0.81
C PRO A 468 -7.22 4.20 0.58
N TYR A 469 -5.89 4.16 0.70
CA TYR A 469 -5.20 3.75 1.93
C TYR A 469 -3.87 4.51 2.08
N GLY A 470 -3.68 5.17 3.23
CA GLY A 470 -2.41 5.83 3.59
C GLY A 470 -1.92 6.86 2.54
N PRO A 471 -0.65 7.29 2.59
CA PRO A 471 -0.13 8.23 1.61
C PRO A 471 0.10 7.54 0.24
N ASP A 472 -0.31 8.19 -0.85
CA ASP A 472 -0.05 7.72 -2.23
C ASP A 472 1.45 7.71 -2.61
N VAL A 473 2.30 8.38 -1.83
CA VAL A 473 3.77 8.40 -1.99
C VAL A 473 4.37 7.58 -0.86
N ARG A 474 5.12 6.56 -1.25
CA ARG A 474 5.86 5.71 -0.31
C ARG A 474 7.25 6.27 -0.10
N SER A 475 7.65 6.41 1.16
CA SER A 475 9.08 6.45 1.51
C SER A 475 9.59 5.02 1.72
N GLN A 476 10.90 4.79 1.54
CA GLN A 476 11.53 3.51 1.88
C GLN A 476 11.41 3.17 3.39
N SER A 477 10.99 4.13 4.21
CA SER A 477 10.85 4.04 5.68
C SER A 477 9.43 3.76 6.18
N ASP A 478 8.42 3.60 5.31
CA ASP A 478 7.04 3.33 5.72
C ASP A 478 6.86 1.90 6.28
N ILE A 479 7.04 1.73 7.60
CA ILE A 479 7.11 0.42 8.30
C ILE A 479 5.81 -0.41 8.20
N LEU A 480 4.66 0.21 7.95
CA LEU A 480 3.33 -0.43 8.01
C LEU A 480 2.40 0.07 6.88
N SER A 481 2.88 0.03 5.65
CA SER A 481 2.06 0.39 4.48
C SER A 481 1.85 -0.81 3.55
N SER A 482 0.66 -0.92 2.97
CA SER A 482 0.43 -1.91 1.92
C SER A 482 1.30 -1.62 0.69
N PRO A 483 1.86 -2.66 0.04
CA PRO A 483 2.53 -2.50 -1.24
C PRO A 483 1.59 -2.26 -2.43
N ALA A 484 0.25 -2.31 -2.29
CA ALA A 484 -0.68 -1.83 -3.32
C ALA A 484 -1.10 -0.37 -3.06
N LYS A 485 -1.03 0.46 -4.11
CA LYS A 485 -1.47 1.87 -4.06
C LYS A 485 -2.98 1.95 -4.30
N THR A 486 -3.58 3.11 -4.02
CA THR A 486 -4.98 3.40 -4.36
C THR A 486 -5.28 3.01 -5.82
N PHE A 487 -6.31 2.20 -6.02
CA PHE A 487 -6.75 1.67 -7.32
C PHE A 487 -5.75 0.83 -8.12
N TYR A 488 -4.69 0.34 -7.47
CA TYR A 488 -3.84 -0.71 -8.03
C TYR A 488 -4.40 -2.10 -7.69
N PRO A 489 -4.02 -3.16 -8.42
CA PRO A 489 -4.44 -4.53 -8.10
C PRO A 489 -4.14 -4.87 -6.65
N SER A 490 -5.13 -5.40 -5.92
CA SER A 490 -4.92 -5.86 -4.55
C SER A 490 -3.88 -6.99 -4.54
N PRO A 491 -2.97 -7.08 -3.56
CA PRO A 491 -1.91 -8.10 -3.58
C PRO A 491 -2.43 -9.54 -3.68
N PHE A 492 -3.63 -9.80 -3.16
CA PHE A 492 -4.29 -11.10 -3.21
C PHE A 492 -5.14 -11.33 -4.47
N THR A 493 -5.35 -10.34 -5.35
CA THR A 493 -6.20 -10.54 -6.54
C THR A 493 -5.56 -11.56 -7.49
N ARG A 494 -6.37 -12.17 -8.35
CA ARG A 494 -5.89 -13.02 -9.45
C ARG A 494 -6.07 -12.31 -10.79
N VAL A 495 -5.25 -12.68 -11.77
CA VAL A 495 -5.18 -12.06 -13.09
C VAL A 495 -5.36 -13.11 -14.20
N GLY A 496 -5.86 -12.70 -15.36
CA GLY A 496 -5.96 -13.59 -16.51
C GLY A 496 -4.63 -13.79 -17.27
N PRO A 497 -4.70 -14.19 -18.54
CA PRO A 497 -5.92 -14.32 -19.37
C PRO A 497 -6.78 -15.55 -19.00
N GLY A 498 -8.02 -15.57 -19.50
CA GLY A 498 -8.90 -16.73 -19.43
C GLY A 498 -8.65 -17.76 -20.53
N TYR A 499 -9.58 -18.71 -20.68
CA TYR A 499 -9.52 -19.74 -21.73
C TYR A 499 -9.35 -19.12 -23.13
N LYS A 500 -8.48 -19.70 -23.97
CA LYS A 500 -8.15 -19.19 -25.32
C LYS A 500 -7.75 -17.71 -25.38
N GLY A 501 -7.16 -17.17 -24.32
CA GLY A 501 -6.69 -15.79 -24.31
C GLY A 501 -7.80 -14.75 -24.11
N MET A 502 -8.98 -15.17 -23.63
CA MET A 502 -10.04 -14.24 -23.27
C MET A 502 -9.55 -13.21 -22.25
N VAL A 503 -10.01 -11.96 -22.40
CA VAL A 503 -9.71 -10.88 -21.47
C VAL A 503 -10.39 -11.19 -20.14
N LYS A 504 -9.60 -11.50 -19.12
CA LYS A 504 -10.07 -11.75 -17.75
C LYS A 504 -9.09 -11.11 -16.75
N PRO A 505 -9.55 -10.57 -15.60
CA PRO A 505 -10.94 -10.19 -15.35
C PRO A 505 -11.44 -9.12 -16.33
N GLU A 506 -12.75 -9.06 -16.59
CA GLU A 506 -13.35 -7.98 -17.38
C GLU A 506 -13.50 -6.69 -16.58
N LEU A 507 -13.76 -6.82 -15.28
CA LEU A 507 -14.05 -5.72 -14.39
C LEU A 507 -13.13 -5.77 -13.16
N VAL A 508 -12.99 -4.64 -12.49
CA VAL A 508 -12.33 -4.55 -11.19
C VAL A 508 -13.18 -3.70 -10.26
N GLU A 509 -13.16 -4.04 -8.97
CA GLU A 509 -13.83 -3.27 -7.92
C GLU A 509 -12.99 -3.28 -6.63
N ILE A 510 -13.24 -2.32 -5.74
CA ILE A 510 -12.62 -2.22 -4.43
C ILE A 510 -12.90 -3.49 -3.62
N GLY A 511 -11.87 -4.31 -3.42
CA GLY A 511 -11.97 -5.56 -2.65
C GLY A 511 -11.08 -5.63 -1.41
N GLY A 512 -10.35 -4.56 -1.09
CA GLY A 512 -9.54 -4.44 0.12
C GLY A 512 -8.03 -4.37 -0.13
N ASN A 513 -7.24 -4.39 0.93
CA ASN A 513 -5.78 -4.30 0.85
C ASN A 513 -5.12 -5.10 1.98
N VAL A 514 -3.82 -5.39 1.85
CA VAL A 514 -3.05 -6.14 2.86
C VAL A 514 -2.09 -5.20 3.58
N ILE A 515 -2.16 -5.18 4.91
CA ILE A 515 -1.18 -4.49 5.75
C ILE A 515 -0.28 -5.57 6.35
N PRO A 516 1.04 -5.56 6.08
CA PRO A 516 1.94 -6.49 6.75
C PRO A 516 1.89 -6.24 8.27
N GLU A 517 1.63 -7.29 9.05
CA GLU A 517 1.86 -7.22 10.49
C GLU A 517 3.37 -7.00 10.71
N SER A 518 3.73 -6.01 11.53
CA SER A 518 5.12 -5.84 11.92
C SER A 518 5.60 -7.15 12.54
N CYS A 519 6.67 -7.73 11.98
CA CYS A 519 7.45 -8.76 12.67
C CYS A 519 7.83 -8.23 14.05
N THR A 520 7.09 -8.60 15.09
CA THR A 520 7.59 -8.59 16.45
C THR A 520 8.70 -9.63 16.52
N ARG A 521 9.95 -9.16 16.49
CA ARG A 521 11.08 -9.80 17.18
C ARG A 521 12.03 -8.76 17.72
#